data_AF-A0A959SSP4-F1
#
_entry.id   AF-A0A959SSP4-F1
#
_cell.length_a   1.000
_cell.length_b   1.000
_cell.length_c   1.000
_cell.angle_alpha   90.00
_cell.angle_beta   90.00
_cell.angle_gamma   90.00
#
_symmetry.space_group_name_H-M   'P 1'
#
loop_
_entity.id
_entity.type
_entity.pdbx_description
1 polymer ?
#
loop_
_entity_poly.entity_id
_entity_poly.type
_entity_poly.pdbx_seq_one_letter_code
_entity_poly.pdbx_strand_id
1 'polypeptide(L)'
;AFPIFFVDKKPKTCEYYTKDWRAAVLKEPYLDADLWREQLKGENKQLRMGVDIAAEILQKLSLKAFRGGWRVVLVWLPETMSPDMANKVLKVLEEPEPRTVFLLAGHAQDRILPTILSRTQLVKVAAPDPGEVAAALQARFPELDGPSARAIAARSEGDLLEAYAMAEGHEDELFF
;
A
#
# COMPACT_ATOMS: atom_id res chain seq x y z
N ALA A 1 8.96 0.80 -3.09
CA ALA A 1 8.49 2.15 -3.42
C ALA A 1 7.08 2.31 -2.89
N PHE A 2 6.75 3.50 -2.42
CA PHE A 2 5.48 3.85 -1.81
C PHE A 2 5.32 5.37 -1.94
N PRO A 3 4.08 5.90 -1.94
CA PRO A 3 3.88 7.33 -2.07
C PRO A 3 4.36 8.09 -0.84
N ILE A 4 4.81 9.31 -1.08
CA ILE A 4 5.32 10.23 -0.05
C ILE A 4 4.81 11.64 -0.34
N PHE A 5 4.97 12.54 0.63
CA PHE A 5 4.77 13.96 0.41
C PHE A 5 6.00 14.61 -0.21
N PHE A 6 5.77 15.43 -1.23
CA PHE A 6 6.82 16.28 -1.78
C PHE A 6 6.77 17.60 -1.03
N VAL A 7 7.61 17.70 -0.01
CA VAL A 7 7.77 18.90 0.83
C VAL A 7 9.07 19.58 0.45
N ASP A 8 9.05 20.91 0.39
CA ASP A 8 10.26 21.69 0.12
C ASP A 8 11.38 21.34 1.11
N LYS A 9 12.61 21.29 0.61
CA LYS A 9 13.83 20.98 1.37
C LYS A 9 13.91 19.54 1.94
N LYS A 10 12.95 18.65 1.64
CA LYS A 10 13.05 17.21 1.95
C LYS A 10 13.37 16.39 0.70
N PRO A 11 14.06 15.24 0.84
CA PRO A 11 14.25 14.31 -0.27
C PRO A 11 12.90 13.83 -0.83
N LYS A 12 12.83 13.74 -2.17
CA LYS A 12 11.65 13.22 -2.90
C LYS A 12 11.78 11.72 -3.22
N THR A 13 12.50 10.99 -2.38
CA THR A 13 12.79 9.55 -2.54
C THR A 13 12.23 8.76 -1.37
N CYS A 14 11.92 7.47 -1.60
CA CYS A 14 11.40 6.56 -0.58
C CYS A 14 12.46 6.22 0.48
N GLU A 15 13.76 6.20 0.13
CA GLU A 15 14.86 5.85 1.04
C GLU A 15 14.76 6.64 2.37
N TYR A 16 14.50 7.95 2.28
CA TYR A 16 14.39 8.82 3.45
C TYR A 16 13.27 8.39 4.43
N TYR A 17 12.17 7.84 3.91
CA TYR A 17 10.99 7.45 4.67
C TYR A 17 10.90 5.93 4.91
N THR A 18 11.89 5.15 4.46
CA THR A 18 11.81 3.67 4.46
C THR A 18 11.72 3.09 5.87
N LYS A 19 12.37 3.71 6.86
CA LYS A 19 12.28 3.29 8.25
C LYS A 19 10.87 3.48 8.81
N ASP A 20 10.28 4.65 8.56
CA ASP A 20 8.94 4.99 9.05
C ASP A 20 7.87 4.14 8.36
N TRP A 21 7.99 3.95 7.04
CA TRP A 21 7.07 3.11 6.27
C TRP A 21 7.09 1.65 6.75
N ARG A 22 8.28 1.09 6.99
CA ARG A 22 8.40 -0.26 7.56
C ARG A 22 7.79 -0.36 8.95
N ALA A 23 8.02 0.64 9.80
CA ALA A 23 7.42 0.67 11.13
C ALA A 23 5.89 0.73 11.06
N ALA A 24 5.34 1.52 10.12
CA ALA A 24 3.90 1.62 9.91
C ALA A 24 3.28 0.29 9.45
N VAL A 25 3.83 -0.33 8.40
CA VAL A 25 3.33 -1.62 7.87
C VAL A 25 3.46 -2.75 8.89
N LEU A 26 4.52 -2.78 9.69
CA LEU A 26 4.69 -3.80 10.74
C LEU A 26 3.77 -3.57 11.94
N LYS A 27 3.40 -2.31 12.21
CA LYS A 27 2.48 -1.96 13.29
C LYS A 27 1.03 -2.26 12.91
N GLU A 28 0.63 -1.90 11.69
CA GLU A 28 -0.72 -2.16 11.16
C GLU A 28 -0.59 -2.86 9.80
N PRO A 29 -0.72 -4.20 9.75
CA PRO A 29 -0.63 -4.95 8.50
C PRO A 29 -1.69 -4.57 7.45
N TYR A 30 -2.81 -3.99 7.89
CA TYR A 30 -3.87 -3.49 7.02
C TYR A 30 -3.69 -2.02 6.63
N LEU A 31 -2.51 -1.43 6.84
CA LEU A 31 -2.20 -0.03 6.56
C LEU A 31 -2.75 0.43 5.20
N ASP A 32 -3.54 1.50 5.23
CA ASP A 32 -4.05 2.17 4.04
C ASP A 32 -3.34 3.52 3.77
N ALA A 33 -3.81 4.23 2.75
CA ALA A 33 -3.23 5.51 2.35
C ALA A 33 -3.44 6.62 3.40
N ASP A 34 -4.53 6.59 4.15
CA ASP A 34 -4.91 7.65 5.08
C ASP A 34 -4.15 7.51 6.40
N LEU A 35 -4.08 6.31 6.97
CA LEU A 35 -3.20 6.00 8.10
C LEU A 35 -1.74 6.31 7.76
N TRP A 36 -1.29 6.03 6.52
CA TRP A 36 0.08 6.37 6.12
C TRP A 36 0.31 7.89 6.05
N ARG A 37 -0.67 8.66 5.57
CA ARG A 37 -0.62 10.12 5.55
C ARG A 37 -0.53 10.71 6.95
N GLU A 38 -1.29 10.17 7.90
CA GLU A 38 -1.25 10.57 9.31
C GLU A 38 0.13 10.31 9.93
N GLN A 39 0.72 9.13 9.68
CA GLN A 39 2.07 8.79 10.17
C GLN A 39 3.14 9.75 9.67
N LEU A 40 3.03 10.17 8.41
CA LEU A 40 3.93 11.16 7.82
C LEU A 40 3.71 12.59 8.35
N LYS A 41 2.71 12.81 9.22
CA LYS A 41 2.26 14.12 9.71
C LYS A 41 2.01 15.09 8.57
N GLY A 42 1.50 14.56 7.46
CA GLY A 42 1.02 15.39 6.37
C GLY A 42 -0.34 15.90 6.74
N GLU A 43 -0.53 17.21 6.66
CA GLU A 43 -1.85 17.82 6.57
C GLU A 43 -2.54 17.38 5.25
N ASN A 44 -3.32 18.26 4.62
CA ASN A 44 -4.03 18.02 3.34
C ASN A 44 -3.13 17.83 2.11
N LYS A 45 -1.87 17.39 2.28
CA LYS A 45 -0.97 17.09 1.17
C LYS A 45 -1.38 15.77 0.52
N GLN A 46 -1.26 15.73 -0.81
CA GLN A 46 -1.52 14.51 -1.56
C GLN A 46 -0.27 13.63 -1.60
N LEU A 47 -0.48 12.35 -1.30
CA LEU A 47 0.47 11.27 -1.50
C LEU A 47 0.72 11.08 -3.00
N ARG A 48 1.99 11.05 -3.42
CA ARG A 48 2.36 10.85 -4.83
C ARG A 48 3.69 10.15 -5.00
N MET A 49 3.87 9.46 -6.12
CA MET A 49 5.16 8.92 -6.57
C MET A 49 5.62 9.62 -7.85
N GLY A 50 6.73 10.35 -7.77
CA GLY A 50 7.29 11.12 -8.89
C GLY A 50 8.56 10.52 -9.49
N VAL A 51 9.14 11.24 -10.47
CA VAL A 51 10.32 10.81 -11.24
C VAL A 51 11.58 10.53 -10.42
N ASP A 52 11.70 11.17 -9.25
CA ASP A 52 12.78 10.95 -8.29
C ASP A 52 12.73 9.53 -7.71
N ILE A 53 11.53 9.04 -7.39
CA ILE A 53 11.32 7.66 -6.90
C ILE A 53 11.61 6.65 -8.02
N ALA A 54 11.22 6.93 -9.27
CA ALA A 54 11.62 6.09 -10.40
C ALA A 54 13.15 6.04 -10.57
N ALA A 55 13.84 7.18 -10.44
CA ALA A 55 15.30 7.22 -10.50
C ALA A 55 15.94 6.37 -9.38
N GLU A 56 15.39 6.43 -8.17
CA GLU A 56 15.82 5.62 -7.03
C GLU A 56 15.64 4.12 -7.29
N ILE A 57 14.50 3.70 -7.85
CA ILE A 57 14.25 2.30 -8.24
C ILE A 57 15.32 1.84 -9.23
N LEU A 58 15.54 2.60 -10.31
CA LEU A 58 16.51 2.26 -11.35
C LEU A 58 17.95 2.21 -10.80
N GLN A 59 18.32 3.15 -9.93
CA GLN A 59 19.62 3.15 -9.26
C GLN A 59 19.80 1.92 -8.38
N LYS A 60 18.79 1.53 -7.60
CA LYS A 60 18.85 0.33 -6.75
C LYS A 60 18.92 -0.95 -7.57
N LEU A 61 18.25 -0.99 -8.72
CA LEU A 61 18.29 -2.13 -9.64
C LEU A 61 19.65 -2.30 -10.32
N SER A 62 20.35 -1.21 -10.65
CA SER A 62 21.68 -1.29 -11.29
C SER A 62 22.78 -1.83 -10.35
N LEU A 63 22.53 -1.86 -9.04
CA LEU A 63 23.42 -2.47 -8.07
C LEU A 63 23.39 -4.01 -8.20
N LYS A 64 24.57 -4.64 -8.17
CA LYS A 64 24.67 -6.10 -8.16
C LYS A 64 23.94 -6.67 -6.94
N ALA A 65 23.10 -7.68 -7.17
CA ALA A 65 22.43 -8.39 -6.09
C ALA A 65 23.48 -8.97 -5.12
N PHE A 66 23.42 -8.53 -3.86
CA PHE A 66 24.47 -8.76 -2.84
C PHE A 66 24.77 -10.24 -2.56
N ARG A 67 23.93 -11.19 -3.02
CA ARG A 67 24.09 -12.64 -2.85
C ARG A 67 23.60 -13.50 -4.04
N GLY A 68 23.45 -12.93 -5.23
CA GLY A 68 22.95 -13.68 -6.40
C GLY A 68 21.53 -14.25 -6.25
N GLY A 69 20.73 -13.72 -5.32
CA GLY A 69 19.33 -14.10 -5.14
C GLY A 69 18.37 -13.33 -6.04
N TRP A 70 17.07 -13.47 -5.77
CA TRP A 70 16.02 -12.66 -6.37
C TRP A 70 16.04 -11.22 -5.83
N ARG A 71 15.77 -10.27 -6.72
CA ARG A 71 15.46 -8.88 -6.38
C ARG A 71 13.95 -8.69 -6.51
N VAL A 72 13.33 -8.17 -5.46
CA VAL A 72 11.90 -7.87 -5.46
C VAL A 72 11.71 -6.37 -5.32
N VAL A 73 11.07 -5.75 -6.29
CA VAL A 73 10.64 -4.35 -6.23
C VAL A 73 9.17 -4.35 -5.85
N LEU A 74 8.89 -4.12 -4.57
CA LEU A 74 7.54 -3.88 -4.09
C LEU A 74 7.17 -2.42 -4.38
N VAL A 75 6.02 -2.21 -5.00
CA VAL A 75 5.43 -0.90 -5.22
C VAL A 75 4.02 -0.89 -4.65
N TRP A 76 3.83 -0.12 -3.58
CA TRP A 76 2.54 0.03 -2.90
C TRP A 76 1.82 1.29 -3.38
N LEU A 77 0.51 1.20 -3.58
CA LEU A 77 -0.37 2.22 -4.16
C LEU A 77 0.09 2.73 -5.55
N PRO A 78 0.28 1.84 -6.56
CA PRO A 78 0.68 2.23 -7.91
C PRO A 78 -0.23 3.27 -8.59
N GLU A 79 -1.49 3.39 -8.18
CA GLU A 79 -2.43 4.43 -8.60
C GLU A 79 -1.97 5.86 -8.25
N THR A 80 -0.97 6.01 -7.39
CA THR A 80 -0.36 7.30 -7.02
C THR A 80 0.86 7.67 -7.86
N MET A 81 1.23 6.84 -8.85
CA MET A 81 2.30 7.14 -9.80
C MET A 81 1.94 8.33 -10.68
N SER A 82 2.84 9.30 -10.79
CA SER A 82 2.73 10.29 -11.85
C SER A 82 2.97 9.64 -13.22
N PRO A 83 2.40 10.18 -14.31
CA PRO A 83 2.67 9.70 -15.67
C PRO A 83 4.16 9.64 -15.99
N ASP A 84 4.94 10.63 -15.56
CA ASP A 84 6.38 10.67 -15.79
C ASP A 84 7.14 9.58 -15.02
N MET A 85 6.71 9.27 -13.80
CA MET A 85 7.26 8.17 -13.00
C MET A 85 7.01 6.84 -13.70
N ALA A 86 5.75 6.61 -14.11
CA ALA A 86 5.33 5.39 -14.79
C ALA A 86 6.12 5.18 -16.08
N ASN A 87 6.20 6.20 -16.94
CA ASN A 87 6.94 6.16 -18.20
C ASN A 87 8.42 5.78 -17.98
N LYS A 88 9.03 6.28 -16.91
CA LYS A 88 10.44 6.03 -16.59
C LYS A 88 10.72 4.60 -16.14
N VAL A 89 9.73 3.89 -15.58
CA VAL A 89 9.87 2.49 -15.14
C VAL A 89 9.36 1.47 -16.18
N LEU A 90 8.73 1.90 -17.28
CA LEU A 90 8.16 0.97 -18.28
C LEU A 90 9.19 -0.05 -18.79
N LYS A 91 10.41 0.41 -19.12
CA LYS A 91 11.45 -0.46 -19.68
C LYS A 91 11.81 -1.61 -18.73
N VAL A 92 11.93 -1.34 -17.43
CA VAL A 92 12.29 -2.37 -16.44
C VAL A 92 11.11 -3.26 -16.06
N LEU A 93 9.87 -2.82 -16.29
CA LEU A 93 8.67 -3.65 -16.16
C LEU A 93 8.51 -4.60 -17.36
N GLU A 94 8.79 -4.14 -18.58
CA GLU A 94 8.74 -4.95 -19.80
C GLU A 94 9.84 -6.02 -19.82
N GLU A 95 11.06 -5.61 -19.52
CA GLU A 95 12.25 -6.45 -19.62
C GLU A 95 13.01 -6.40 -18.28
N PRO A 96 12.46 -7.00 -17.21
CA PRO A 96 13.15 -7.04 -15.93
C PRO A 96 14.46 -7.82 -16.08
N GLU A 97 15.54 -7.32 -15.46
CA GLU A 97 16.81 -8.04 -15.41
C GLU A 97 16.63 -9.44 -14.79
N PRO A 98 17.51 -10.42 -15.09
CA PRO A 98 17.40 -11.77 -14.55
C PRO A 98 17.24 -11.79 -13.02
N ARG A 99 16.32 -12.64 -12.55
CA ARG A 99 15.94 -12.78 -11.13
C ARG A 99 15.40 -11.47 -10.51
N THR A 100 14.69 -10.65 -11.28
CA THR A 100 13.98 -9.47 -10.77
C THR A 100 12.48 -9.65 -10.93
N VAL A 101 11.73 -9.35 -9.87
CA VAL A 101 10.25 -9.36 -9.88
C VAL A 101 9.74 -8.01 -9.38
N PHE A 102 8.72 -7.50 -10.05
CA PHE A 102 7.94 -6.36 -9.58
C PHE A 102 6.63 -6.86 -8.98
N LEU A 103 6.34 -6.42 -7.76
CA LEU A 103 5.06 -6.66 -7.09
C LEU A 103 4.38 -5.32 -6.89
N LEU A 104 3.23 -5.13 -7.54
CA LEU A 104 2.43 -3.93 -7.41
C LEU A 104 1.18 -4.26 -6.58
N ALA A 105 1.00 -3.56 -5.46
CA ALA A 105 -0.15 -3.74 -4.57
C ALA A 105 -0.93 -2.42 -4.51
N GLY A 106 -2.14 -2.40 -5.05
CA GLY A 106 -3.02 -1.22 -5.11
C GLY A 106 -4.47 -1.60 -4.83
N HIS A 107 -5.30 -0.60 -4.55
CA HIS A 107 -6.70 -0.80 -4.16
C HIS A 107 -7.66 -0.59 -5.33
N ALA A 108 -7.33 0.34 -6.23
CA ALA A 108 -8.21 0.76 -7.31
C ALA A 108 -7.55 0.53 -8.69
N GLN A 109 -7.84 -0.61 -9.31
CA GLN A 109 -7.28 -1.00 -10.60
C GLN A 109 -7.54 0.06 -11.69
N ASP A 110 -8.74 0.63 -11.71
CA ASP A 110 -9.19 1.67 -12.65
C ASP A 110 -8.40 2.98 -12.53
N ARG A 111 -7.79 3.23 -11.37
CA ARG A 111 -6.92 4.39 -11.12
C ARG A 111 -5.46 4.14 -11.47
N ILE A 112 -5.06 2.91 -11.77
CA ILE A 112 -3.70 2.58 -12.21
C ILE A 112 -3.56 2.95 -13.69
N LEU A 113 -2.45 3.59 -14.05
CA LEU A 113 -2.17 3.99 -15.43
C LEU A 113 -2.23 2.78 -16.39
N PRO A 114 -2.96 2.87 -17.52
CA PRO A 114 -3.09 1.77 -18.49
C PRO A 114 -1.75 1.24 -19.02
N THR A 115 -0.74 2.10 -19.11
CA THR A 115 0.62 1.74 -19.53
C THR A 115 1.30 0.79 -18.55
N ILE A 116 1.01 0.91 -17.25
CA ILE A 116 1.47 -0.02 -16.21
C ILE A 116 0.66 -1.31 -16.28
N LEU A 117 -0.68 -1.23 -16.30
CA LEU A 117 -1.56 -2.40 -16.34
C LEU A 117 -1.29 -3.33 -17.53
N SER A 118 -0.98 -2.78 -18.70
CA SER A 118 -0.66 -3.56 -19.91
C SER A 118 0.64 -4.38 -19.82
N ARG A 119 1.47 -4.14 -18.79
CA ARG A 119 2.76 -4.82 -18.55
C ARG A 119 2.78 -5.61 -17.25
N THR A 120 1.65 -5.70 -16.56
CA THR A 120 1.53 -6.44 -15.31
C THR A 120 0.47 -7.52 -15.44
N GLN A 121 0.61 -8.54 -14.62
CA GLN A 121 -0.41 -9.57 -14.47
C GLN A 121 -1.30 -9.20 -13.28
N LEU A 122 -2.58 -8.97 -13.55
CA LEU A 122 -3.56 -8.72 -12.49
C LEU A 122 -3.83 -10.01 -11.71
N VAL A 123 -3.63 -9.93 -10.41
CA VAL A 123 -4.10 -10.93 -9.43
C VAL A 123 -5.10 -10.23 -8.52
N LYS A 124 -6.35 -10.66 -8.57
CA LYS A 124 -7.38 -10.14 -7.67
C LYS A 124 -7.29 -10.87 -6.33
N VAL A 125 -7.13 -10.12 -5.25
CA VAL A 125 -7.24 -10.63 -3.89
C VAL A 125 -8.71 -10.49 -3.50
N ALA A 126 -9.36 -11.59 -3.15
CA ALA A 126 -10.74 -11.56 -2.68
C ALA A 126 -10.79 -10.91 -1.29
N ALA A 127 -11.87 -10.19 -1.02
CA ALA A 127 -12.17 -9.74 0.34
C ALA A 127 -12.34 -10.97 1.26
N PRO A 128 -11.92 -10.88 2.52
CA PRO A 128 -12.16 -11.94 3.50
C PRO A 128 -13.66 -12.15 3.69
N ASP A 129 -14.06 -13.40 3.92
CA ASP A 129 -15.46 -13.69 4.19
C ASP A 129 -15.90 -13.17 5.58
N PRO A 130 -17.21 -12.98 5.83
CA PRO A 130 -17.68 -12.46 7.12
C PRO A 130 -17.25 -13.30 8.33
N GLY A 131 -17.01 -14.60 8.16
CA GLY A 131 -16.49 -15.47 9.22
C GLY A 131 -15.02 -15.19 9.52
N GLU A 132 -14.19 -14.99 8.49
CA GLU A 132 -12.79 -14.58 8.62
C GLU A 132 -12.67 -13.20 9.30
N VAL A 133 -13.50 -12.24 8.90
CA VAL A 133 -13.55 -10.91 9.52
C VAL A 133 -13.99 -10.99 10.98
N ALA A 134 -15.04 -11.76 11.29
CA ALA A 134 -15.48 -11.96 12.67
C ALA A 134 -14.39 -12.62 13.54
N ALA A 135 -13.66 -13.60 13.00
CA ALA A 135 -12.53 -14.23 13.69
C ALA A 135 -11.38 -13.24 13.94
N ALA A 136 -11.05 -12.39 12.96
CA ALA A 136 -10.05 -11.34 13.11
C ALA A 136 -10.46 -10.30 14.16
N LEU A 137 -11.74 -9.89 14.17
CA LEU A 137 -12.32 -9.01 15.19
C LEU A 137 -12.15 -9.59 16.59
N GLN A 138 -12.53 -10.85 16.80
CA GLN A 138 -12.40 -11.51 18.10
C GLN A 138 -10.95 -11.73 18.53
N ALA A 139 -10.03 -11.90 17.58
CA ALA A 139 -8.61 -12.00 17.87
C ALA A 139 -8.01 -10.65 18.33
N ARG A 140 -8.49 -9.53 17.77
CA ARG A 140 -8.04 -8.17 18.11
C ARG A 140 -8.73 -7.61 19.35
N PHE A 141 -10.01 -7.91 19.52
CA PHE A 141 -10.89 -7.46 20.62
C PHE A 141 -11.48 -8.68 21.35
N PRO A 142 -10.74 -9.33 22.27
CA PRO A 142 -11.18 -10.54 22.95
C PRO A 142 -12.47 -10.39 23.78
N GLU A 143 -12.80 -9.16 24.15
CA GLU A 143 -14.03 -8.78 24.86
C GLU A 143 -15.27 -8.69 23.95
N LEU A 144 -15.09 -8.62 22.63
CA LEU A 144 -16.18 -8.51 21.67
C LEU A 144 -16.91 -9.85 21.52
N ASP A 145 -18.20 -9.87 21.85
CA ASP A 145 -18.99 -11.09 21.77
C ASP A 145 -19.20 -11.55 20.32
N GLY A 146 -19.42 -12.85 20.14
CA GLY A 146 -19.58 -13.45 18.81
C GLY A 146 -20.72 -12.85 17.98
N PRO A 147 -21.90 -12.57 18.55
CA PRO A 147 -22.98 -11.87 17.83
C PRO A 147 -22.56 -10.49 17.31
N SER A 148 -21.91 -9.66 18.12
CA SER A 148 -21.47 -8.31 17.71
C SER A 148 -20.38 -8.37 16.66
N ALA A 149 -19.39 -9.27 16.83
CA ALA A 149 -18.35 -9.48 15.82
C ALA A 149 -18.92 -9.86 14.45
N ARG A 150 -19.92 -10.76 14.41
CA ARG A 150 -20.60 -11.11 13.15
C ARG A 150 -21.41 -9.96 12.56
N ALA A 151 -22.03 -9.13 13.40
CA ALA A 151 -22.79 -7.97 12.96
C ALA A 151 -21.87 -6.91 12.32
N ILE A 152 -20.72 -6.62 12.94
CA ILE A 152 -19.70 -5.71 12.39
C ILE A 152 -19.11 -6.30 11.11
N ALA A 153 -18.74 -7.58 11.09
CA ALA A 153 -18.19 -8.24 9.91
C ALA A 153 -19.12 -8.19 8.69
N ALA A 154 -20.44 -8.29 8.91
CA ALA A 154 -21.42 -8.16 7.83
C ALA A 154 -21.56 -6.72 7.31
N ARG A 155 -21.25 -5.71 8.13
CA ARG A 155 -21.33 -4.28 7.78
C ARG A 155 -20.04 -3.74 7.16
N SER A 156 -18.88 -4.33 7.45
CA SER A 156 -17.59 -3.82 6.99
C SER A 156 -17.23 -4.24 5.56
N GLU A 157 -18.05 -5.07 4.92
CA GLU A 157 -17.84 -5.55 3.54
C GLU A 157 -16.46 -6.17 3.28
N GLY A 158 -15.86 -6.78 4.30
CA GLY A 158 -14.53 -7.39 4.21
C GLY A 158 -13.36 -6.41 4.45
N ASP A 159 -13.64 -5.13 4.65
CA ASP A 159 -12.64 -4.16 5.10
C ASP A 159 -12.37 -4.37 6.60
N LEU A 160 -11.14 -4.72 6.92
CA LEU A 160 -10.72 -4.97 8.30
C LEU A 160 -10.40 -3.71 9.07
N LEU A 161 -9.92 -2.65 8.41
CA LEU A 161 -9.71 -1.36 9.09
C LEU A 161 -11.05 -0.78 9.53
N GLU A 162 -12.03 -0.79 8.62
CA GLU A 162 -13.39 -0.35 8.92
C GLU A 162 -14.02 -1.20 10.04
N ALA A 163 -13.88 -2.52 9.98
CA ALA A 163 -14.36 -3.41 11.02
C ALA A 163 -13.75 -3.07 12.40
N TYR A 164 -12.44 -2.79 12.45
CA TYR A 164 -11.77 -2.42 13.69
C TYR A 164 -12.22 -1.05 14.20
N ALA A 165 -12.42 -0.07 13.31
CA ALA A 165 -12.92 1.25 13.68
C ALA A 165 -14.35 1.16 14.29
N MET A 166 -15.22 0.36 13.69
CA MET A 166 -16.56 0.08 14.22
C MET A 166 -16.51 -0.59 15.60
N ALA A 167 -15.58 -1.54 15.80
CA ALA A 167 -15.42 -2.23 17.08
C ALA A 167 -14.86 -1.35 18.20
N GLU A 168 -14.01 -0.37 17.86
CA GLU A 168 -13.49 0.63 18.81
C GLU A 168 -14.55 1.67 19.21
N GLY A 169 -15.71 1.69 18.56
CA GLY A 169 -16.82 2.59 18.88
C GLY A 169 -16.80 3.92 18.11
N HIS A 170 -16.05 4.01 17.01
CA HIS A 170 -16.07 5.18 16.11
C HIS A 170 -17.30 5.17 15.18
N GLU A 171 -18.50 4.87 15.70
CA GLU A 171 -19.73 4.89 14.88
C GLU A 171 -20.12 6.31 14.41
N ASP A 172 -19.56 7.38 15.00
CA ASP A 172 -19.99 8.76 14.76
C ASP A 172 -19.16 9.57 13.73
N GLU A 173 -17.99 9.09 13.27
CA GLU A 173 -17.11 9.88 12.37
C GLU A 173 -17.04 9.37 10.92
N LEU A 174 -17.55 8.17 10.61
CA LEU A 174 -17.47 7.56 9.27
C LEU A 174 -18.59 8.00 8.31
N PHE A 175 -19.45 8.94 8.73
CA PHE A 175 -20.56 9.47 7.93
C PHE A 175 -20.49 11.00 7.77
N PHE A 176 -19.37 11.55 7.27
CA PHE A 176 -19.35 12.91 6.72
C PHE A 176 -18.44 13.06 5.49
#